data_AF-A0A4D6L4A0-F1
#
_entry.id   AF-A0A4D6L4A0-F1
#
_cell.length_a   1.000
_cell.length_b   1.000
_cell.length_c   1.000
_cell.angle_alpha   90.00
_cell.angle_beta   90.00
_cell.angle_gamma   90.00
#
_symmetry.space_group_name_H-M   'P 1'
#
loop_
_entity.id
_entity.type
_entity.pdbx_description
1 polymer ?
#
loop_
_entity_poly.entity_id
_entity_poly.type
_entity_poly.pdbx_seq_one_letter_code
_entity_poly.pdbx_strand_id
1 'polypeptide(L)'
;MGDSTESPSQALTQFSASSKVSLEDDFIKLHPRSSIEGLKDFKQESTFVVKATVKHVLDHDDWWYTACICNKAVYPDSKMYKLKLRVIDATDSTTFVVFDRDASAMLKKSCSDILDL
;
A
#
# COMPACT_ATOMS: atom_id res chain seq x y z
N MET A 1 -0.95 -40.91 -25.00
CA MET A 1 -1.92 -40.95 -23.90
C MET A 1 -1.24 -40.33 -22.69
N GLY A 2 -1.59 -39.08 -22.36
CA GLY A 2 -1.26 -38.52 -21.06
C GLY A 2 -2.32 -38.94 -20.05
N ASP A 3 -1.93 -39.04 -18.78
CA ASP A 3 -2.69 -38.53 -17.63
C ASP A 3 -1.86 -38.76 -16.35
N SER A 4 -1.86 -37.80 -15.44
CA SER A 4 -2.00 -38.19 -14.03
C SER A 4 -0.91 -37.82 -13.02
N THR A 5 -0.35 -36.60 -12.97
CA THR A 5 0.27 -36.12 -11.70
C THR A 5 -0.65 -35.09 -11.05
N GLU A 6 -1.54 -35.60 -10.20
CA GLU A 6 -2.41 -34.83 -9.32
C GLU A 6 -1.54 -33.97 -8.39
N SER A 7 -1.59 -32.65 -8.57
CA SER A 7 -0.98 -31.69 -7.65
C SER A 7 -1.95 -31.42 -6.51
N PRO A 8 -1.51 -31.43 -5.23
CA PRO A 8 -2.43 -31.26 -4.12
C PRO A 8 -2.94 -29.82 -4.11
N SER A 9 -4.22 -29.66 -4.40
CA SER A 9 -4.97 -28.41 -4.24
C SER A 9 -5.09 -28.10 -2.75
N GLN A 10 -4.07 -27.45 -2.18
CA GLN A 10 -4.20 -26.87 -0.85
C GLN A 10 -5.17 -25.70 -0.92
N ALA A 11 -6.24 -25.82 -0.13
CA ALA A 11 -7.28 -24.82 0.01
C ALA A 11 -6.64 -23.45 0.30
N LEU A 12 -6.74 -22.55 -0.70
CA LEU A 12 -6.44 -21.13 -0.58
C LEU A 12 -7.23 -20.59 0.61
N THR A 13 -6.55 -20.36 1.73
CA THR A 13 -7.13 -19.62 2.83
C THR A 13 -7.44 -18.22 2.30
N GLN A 14 -8.72 -17.98 2.14
CA GLN A 14 -9.34 -16.75 1.64
C GLN A 14 -8.78 -15.56 2.42
N PHE A 15 -8.04 -14.67 1.75
CA PHE A 15 -7.72 -13.37 2.34
C PHE A 15 -9.06 -12.69 2.66
N SER A 16 -9.19 -12.27 3.92
CA SER A 16 -10.40 -11.71 4.51
C SER A 16 -11.05 -10.70 3.57
N ALA A 17 -12.38 -10.84 3.41
CA ALA A 17 -13.23 -9.98 2.61
C ALA A 17 -12.84 -8.50 2.74
N SER A 18 -12.83 -7.78 1.61
CA SER A 18 -12.75 -6.31 1.59
C SER A 18 -13.67 -5.76 2.67
N SER A 19 -13.10 -5.13 3.70
CA SER A 19 -13.85 -4.51 4.78
C SER A 19 -14.85 -3.53 4.16
N LYS A 20 -16.16 -3.74 4.38
CA LYS A 20 -17.22 -2.80 3.99
C LYS A 20 -17.25 -1.55 4.90
N VAL A 21 -16.09 -1.12 5.36
CA VAL A 21 -15.95 0.02 6.27
C VAL A 21 -15.94 1.27 5.42
N SER A 22 -16.83 2.22 5.72
CA SER A 22 -16.87 3.49 5.02
C SER A 22 -15.63 4.33 5.37
N LEU A 23 -15.20 5.22 4.48
CA LEU A 23 -14.08 6.14 4.78
C LEU A 23 -14.39 6.99 6.02
N GLU A 24 -15.65 7.36 6.25
CA GLU A 24 -16.03 8.09 7.45
C GLU A 24 -15.84 7.24 8.72
N ASP A 25 -16.27 5.98 8.72
CA ASP A 25 -16.05 5.11 9.88
C ASP A 25 -14.56 4.89 10.14
N ASP A 26 -13.77 4.71 9.09
CA ASP A 26 -12.33 4.48 9.20
C ASP A 26 -11.55 5.72 9.70
N PHE A 27 -11.81 6.89 9.11
CA PHE A 27 -11.13 8.15 9.43
C PHE A 27 -11.66 8.84 10.69
N ILE A 28 -12.94 8.65 11.02
CA ILE A 28 -13.58 9.37 12.14
C ILE A 28 -13.67 8.49 13.39
N LYS A 29 -13.92 7.19 13.27
CA LYS A 29 -14.36 6.36 14.40
C LYS A 29 -13.38 5.28 14.81
N LEU A 30 -12.69 4.64 13.87
CA LEU A 30 -11.86 3.46 14.16
C LEU A 30 -10.47 3.80 14.69
N HIS A 31 -9.86 4.86 14.15
CA HIS A 31 -8.45 5.16 14.42
C HIS A 31 -8.27 6.54 15.06
N PRO A 32 -7.43 6.67 16.10
CA PRO A 32 -7.16 7.97 16.72
C PRO A 32 -6.45 8.90 15.74
N ARG A 33 -6.71 10.20 15.88
CA ARG A 33 -5.99 11.25 15.14
C ARG A 33 -4.70 11.63 15.85
N SER A 34 -3.66 11.93 15.08
CA SER A 34 -2.41 12.47 15.60
C SER A 34 -1.76 13.45 14.61
N SER A 35 -0.79 14.23 15.10
CA SER A 35 0.15 14.99 14.25
C SER A 35 1.36 14.13 13.91
N ILE A 36 2.15 14.53 12.91
CA ILE A 36 3.37 13.81 12.52
C ILE A 36 4.37 13.78 13.68
N GLU A 37 4.55 14.90 14.40
CA GLU A 37 5.41 14.92 15.59
C GLU A 37 4.93 13.91 16.64
N GLY A 38 3.61 13.88 16.92
CA GLY A 38 3.04 12.97 17.91
C GLY A 38 3.21 11.49 17.56
N LEU A 39 3.37 11.13 16.29
CA LEU A 39 3.66 9.74 15.90
C LEU A 39 5.00 9.22 16.45
N LYS A 40 5.97 10.10 16.72
CA LYS A 40 7.33 9.72 17.11
C LYS A 40 7.43 9.11 18.50
N ASP A 41 6.44 9.36 19.36
CA ASP A 41 6.44 8.89 20.75
C ASP A 41 5.96 7.45 20.91
N PHE A 42 5.41 6.84 19.84
CA PHE A 42 4.86 5.49 19.87
C PHE A 42 5.91 4.43 19.54
N LYS A 43 5.99 3.39 20.38
CA LYS A 43 7.00 2.30 20.28
C LYS A 43 6.44 0.94 19.86
N GLN A 44 5.10 0.81 19.83
CA GLN A 44 4.41 -0.40 19.42
C GLN A 44 3.73 -0.15 18.07
N GLU A 45 3.44 -1.23 17.34
CA GLU A 45 2.67 -1.16 16.10
C GLU A 45 1.28 -0.57 16.40
N SER A 46 0.90 0.47 15.64
CA SER A 46 -0.31 1.25 15.90
C SER A 46 -0.77 1.96 14.62
N THR A 47 -2.08 2.19 14.50
CA THR A 47 -2.69 2.85 13.34
C THR A 47 -3.28 4.20 13.74
N PHE A 48 -2.96 5.24 12.98
CA PHE A 48 -3.41 6.62 13.22
C PHE A 48 -3.94 7.26 11.95
N VAL A 49 -4.83 8.24 12.14
CA VAL A 49 -5.28 9.14 11.08
C VAL A 49 -4.51 10.45 11.18
N VAL A 50 -3.85 10.84 10.09
CA VAL A 50 -3.05 12.06 10.02
C VAL A 50 -3.54 12.93 8.87
N LYS A 51 -3.75 14.22 9.14
CA LYS A 51 -4.02 15.21 8.10
C LYS A 51 -2.70 15.89 7.72
N ALA A 52 -2.14 15.51 6.57
CA ALA A 52 -0.86 16.01 6.07
C ALA A 52 -0.90 16.33 4.57
N THR A 53 0.10 17.05 4.09
CA THR A 53 0.32 17.37 2.67
C THR A 53 1.49 16.55 2.13
N VAL A 54 1.33 15.95 0.95
CA VAL A 54 2.45 15.33 0.23
C VAL A 54 3.33 16.44 -0.34
N LYS A 55 4.61 16.50 0.07
CA LYS A 55 5.58 17.51 -0.39
C LYS A 55 6.26 17.10 -1.70
N HIS A 56 6.74 15.86 -1.77
CA HIS A 56 7.33 15.29 -2.98
C HIS A 56 7.38 13.76 -2.89
N VAL A 57 7.41 13.12 -4.05
CA VAL A 57 7.78 11.70 -4.17
C VAL A 57 9.29 11.61 -4.01
N LEU A 58 9.73 10.68 -3.18
CA LEU A 58 11.14 10.34 -3.02
C LEU A 58 11.53 9.44 -4.20
N ASP A 59 12.06 10.06 -5.25
CA ASP A 59 12.45 9.41 -6.51
C ASP A 59 13.74 8.60 -6.30
N HIS A 60 13.60 7.30 -6.11
CA HIS A 60 14.69 6.33 -5.97
C HIS A 60 14.39 5.21 -6.94
N ASP A 61 15.40 4.52 -7.48
CA ASP A 61 15.21 3.39 -8.44
C ASP A 61 14.31 2.24 -7.92
N ASP A 62 13.93 2.26 -6.64
CA ASP A 62 13.10 1.28 -5.94
C ASP A 62 11.60 1.69 -5.80
N TRP A 63 11.07 2.52 -6.70
CA TRP A 63 9.69 3.04 -6.62
C TRP A 63 8.61 2.04 -7.06
N TRP A 64 9.01 0.85 -7.51
CA TRP A 64 8.12 -0.26 -7.87
C TRP A 64 8.73 -1.61 -7.46
N TYR A 65 7.89 -2.65 -7.45
CA TYR A 65 8.30 -4.04 -7.22
C TYR A 65 7.49 -4.99 -8.11
N THR A 66 8.00 -6.21 -8.30
CA THR A 66 7.29 -7.26 -9.05
C THR A 66 6.41 -8.07 -8.12
N ALA A 67 5.11 -8.13 -8.40
CA ALA A 67 4.18 -9.03 -7.72
C ALA A 67 3.01 -9.41 -8.62
N CYS A 68 2.42 -10.57 -8.34
CA CYS A 68 1.17 -11.00 -8.96
C CYS A 68 0.07 -10.01 -8.59
N ILE A 69 -0.97 -9.88 -9.43
CA ILE A 69 -2.21 -9.18 -9.07
C ILE A 69 -2.85 -9.70 -7.76
N CYS A 70 -2.49 -10.93 -7.37
CA CYS A 70 -2.83 -11.58 -6.12
C CYS A 70 -1.92 -11.19 -4.93
N ASN A 71 -1.03 -10.19 -5.09
CA ASN A 71 -0.04 -9.70 -4.13
C ASN A 71 0.95 -10.76 -3.62
N LYS A 72 1.22 -11.80 -4.42
CA LYS A 72 2.28 -12.79 -4.15
C LYS A 72 3.54 -12.47 -4.95
N ALA A 73 4.70 -12.74 -4.38
CA ALA A 73 5.98 -12.66 -5.09
C ALA A 73 5.98 -13.66 -6.26
N VAL A 74 6.27 -13.18 -7.45
CA VAL A 74 6.26 -13.95 -8.70
C VAL A 74 7.34 -13.45 -9.66
N TYR A 75 7.63 -14.26 -10.67
CA TYR A 75 8.43 -13.87 -11.84
C TYR A 75 7.65 -12.85 -12.71
N PRO A 76 8.35 -11.93 -13.40
CA PRO A 76 7.87 -10.59 -13.67
C PRO A 76 6.90 -10.53 -14.85
N ASP A 77 5.63 -10.28 -14.56
CA ASP A 77 4.65 -9.86 -15.59
C ASP A 77 3.77 -8.68 -15.12
N SER A 78 3.96 -8.21 -13.88
CA SER A 78 3.22 -7.05 -13.37
C SER A 78 4.12 -6.25 -12.42
N LYS A 79 4.24 -4.95 -12.69
CA LYS A 79 4.95 -3.99 -11.84
C LYS A 79 3.92 -3.29 -10.95
N MET A 80 4.24 -3.13 -9.68
CA MET A 80 3.36 -2.64 -8.62
C MET A 80 4.03 -1.47 -7.89
N TYR A 81 3.27 -0.42 -7.52
CA TYR A 81 3.87 0.75 -6.88
C TYR A 81 4.41 0.49 -5.46
N LYS A 82 5.56 1.10 -5.16
CA LYS A 82 6.12 1.26 -3.82
C LYS A 82 6.60 2.71 -3.66
N LEU A 83 5.66 3.64 -3.57
CA LEU A 83 5.97 5.07 -3.51
C LEU A 83 6.41 5.45 -2.11
N LYS A 84 7.62 5.99 -2.00
CA LYS A 84 8.08 6.69 -0.79
C LYS A 84 7.68 8.15 -0.92
N LEU A 85 6.86 8.67 -0.03
CA LEU A 85 6.34 10.03 -0.07
C LEU A 85 6.87 10.82 1.12
N ARG A 86 7.46 11.99 0.88
CA ARG A 86 7.70 12.95 1.96
C ARG A 86 6.38 13.65 2.26
N VAL A 87 5.85 13.43 3.45
CA VAL A 87 4.63 14.08 3.95
C VAL A 87 4.98 15.10 5.02
N ILE A 88 4.26 16.22 5.04
CA ILE A 88 4.45 17.32 5.98
C ILE A 88 3.13 17.76 6.59
N ASP A 89 3.15 18.14 7.86
CA ASP A 89 2.09 18.89 8.51
C ASP A 89 2.68 20.13 9.19
N ALA A 90 1.90 20.81 10.05
CA ALA A 90 2.37 22.00 10.74
C ALA A 90 3.40 21.72 11.85
N THR A 91 3.49 20.47 12.30
CA THR A 91 4.35 20.04 13.42
C THR A 91 5.68 19.49 12.93
N ASP A 92 5.66 18.68 11.86
CA ASP A 92 6.85 18.01 11.38
C ASP A 92 6.66 17.40 9.97
N SER A 93 7.56 16.50 9.59
CA SER A 93 7.59 15.80 8.34
C SER A 93 8.14 14.38 8.51
N THR A 94 7.59 13.45 7.73
CA THR A 94 8.01 12.04 7.76
C THR A 94 7.88 11.40 6.37
N THR A 95 8.31 10.15 6.24
CA THR A 95 8.20 9.38 5.01
C THR A 95 7.10 8.32 5.15
N PHE A 96 6.11 8.36 4.27
CA PHE A 96 5.10 7.31 4.15
C PHE A 96 5.45 6.41 2.95
N VAL A 97 5.21 5.11 3.08
CA VAL A 97 5.31 4.16 1.97
C VAL A 97 3.90 3.79 1.53
N VAL A 98 3.55 4.07 0.28
CA VAL A 98 2.25 3.81 -0.30
C VAL A 98 2.38 2.71 -1.35
N PHE A 99 1.62 1.64 -1.16
CA PHE A 99 1.62 0.48 -2.04
C PHE A 99 0.54 0.57 -3.12
N ASP A 100 0.62 -0.33 -4.09
CA ASP A 100 -0.09 -0.30 -5.37
C ASP A 100 -1.56 0.11 -5.33
N ARG A 101 -2.37 -0.49 -4.46
CA ARG A 101 -3.81 -0.20 -4.38
C ARG A 101 -4.07 1.28 -4.08
N ASP A 102 -3.39 1.81 -3.07
CA ASP A 102 -3.58 3.18 -2.61
C ASP A 102 -2.88 4.19 -3.54
N ALA A 103 -1.70 3.82 -4.06
CA ALA A 103 -0.96 4.61 -5.02
C ALA A 103 -1.73 4.77 -6.35
N SER A 104 -2.30 3.68 -6.87
CA SER A 104 -3.12 3.70 -8.08
C SER A 104 -4.38 4.54 -7.90
N ALA A 105 -5.03 4.45 -6.73
CA ALA A 105 -6.17 5.30 -6.39
C ALA A 105 -5.79 6.80 -6.33
N MET A 106 -4.62 7.10 -5.76
CA MET A 106 -4.10 8.46 -5.63
C MET A 106 -3.67 9.06 -6.98
N LEU A 107 -2.98 8.30 -7.82
CA LEU A 107 -2.45 8.75 -9.12
C LEU A 107 -3.43 8.62 -10.27
N LYS A 108 -4.51 7.83 -10.09
CA LYS A 108 -5.47 7.46 -11.14
C LYS A 108 -4.80 6.82 -12.38
N LYS A 109 -3.69 6.12 -12.15
CA LYS A 109 -2.89 5.40 -13.15
C LYS A 109 -2.35 4.13 -12.52
N SER A 110 -2.31 3.04 -13.26
CA SER A 110 -1.60 1.83 -12.84
C SER A 110 -0.09 2.03 -12.90
N CYS A 111 0.69 1.20 -12.21
CA CYS A 111 2.15 1.29 -12.22
C CYS A 111 2.72 1.04 -13.63
N SER A 112 2.12 0.12 -14.40
CA SER A 112 2.46 -0.10 -15.81
C SER A 112 2.28 1.14 -16.67
N ASP A 113 1.20 1.93 -16.48
CA ASP A 113 0.94 3.14 -17.29
C ASP A 113 2.03 4.21 -17.15
N ILE A 114 2.81 4.20 -16.04
CA ILE A 114 3.91 5.14 -15.81
C ILE A 114 5.23 4.59 -16.34
N LEU A 115 5.42 3.27 -16.28
CA LEU A 115 6.66 2.62 -16.70
C LEU A 115 6.79 2.48 -18.23
N ASP A 116 5.65 2.47 -18.93
CA ASP A 116 5.60 2.38 -20.39
C ASP A 116 5.67 3.76 -21.08
N LEU A 117 6.06 4.81 -20.35
CA LEU A 117 6.36 6.17 -20.85
C LEU A 117 7.83 6.29 -21.27
#